data_AF-A0A4Q4UMG0-F1
#
_entry.id   AF-A0A4Q4UMG0-F1
#
_cell.length_a   1.000
_cell.length_b   1.000
_cell.length_c   1.000
_cell.angle_alpha   90.00
_cell.angle_beta   90.00
_cell.angle_gamma   90.00
#
_symmetry.space_group_name_H-M   'P 1'
#
loop_
_entity.id
_entity.type
_entity.pdbx_description
1 polymer ?
#
loop_
_entity_poly.entity_id
_entity_poly.type
_entity_poly.pdbx_seq_one_letter_code
_entity_poly.pdbx_strand_id
1 'polypeptide(L)' 'MGVYCGSSLLRKGNYLDHAVEMLQAADQSTDVAHIENSRFDCLGDRDIAYREFCSKGCGGTDSEDPDYCL' A
#
# COMPACT_ATOMS: atom_id res chain seq x y z
N MET A 1 0.86 14.92 0.47
CA MET A 1 0.55 13.62 -0.15
C MET A 1 1.82 12.80 -0.20
N GLY A 2 1.74 11.53 0.18
CA GLY A 2 2.86 10.58 0.17
C GLY A 2 2.38 9.23 -0.36
N VAL A 3 3.34 8.43 -0.82
CA VAL A 3 3.09 7.05 -1.27
C VAL A 3 3.54 6.11 -0.17
N TYR A 4 2.69 5.16 0.18
CA TYR A 4 2.98 4.19 1.23
C TYR A 4 2.78 2.76 0.71
N CYS A 5 3.71 1.87 1.04
CA CYS A 5 3.54 0.43 0.94
C CYS A 5 2.37 0.02 1.83
N GLY A 6 1.63 -1.00 1.41
CA GLY A 6 0.60 -1.56 2.25
C GLY A 6 1.18 -2.09 3.56
N SER A 7 2.40 -2.63 3.59
CA SER A 7 3.07 -3.02 4.85
C SER A 7 3.33 -1.84 5.81
N SER A 8 3.57 -0.63 5.30
CA SER A 8 3.66 0.61 6.09
C SER A 8 2.30 1.02 6.63
N LEU A 9 1.26 0.93 5.78
CA LEU A 9 -0.12 1.25 6.15
C LEU A 9 -0.68 0.29 7.21
N LEU A 10 -0.41 -1.01 7.06
CA LEU A 10 -0.76 -2.05 8.04
C LEU A 10 -0.08 -1.80 9.39
N ARG A 11 1.19 -1.37 9.39
CA ARG A 11 1.89 -0.96 10.62
C ARG A 11 1.29 0.28 11.26
N LYS A 12 0.79 1.23 10.46
CA LYS A 12 0.10 2.42 10.94
C LYS A 12 -1.30 2.11 11.50
N GLY A 13 -1.93 1.00 11.12
CA GLY A 13 -3.17 0.51 11.73
C GLY A 13 -4.17 -0.10 10.73
N ASN A 14 -5.46 0.20 10.94
CA ASN A 14 -6.65 -0.37 10.26
C ASN A 14 -6.78 -0.02 8.76
N TYR A 15 -5.71 -0.12 7.99
CA TYR A 15 -5.72 0.02 6.54
C TYR A 15 -5.83 -1.31 5.80
N LEU A 16 -5.90 -2.45 6.51
CA LEU A 16 -6.01 -3.78 5.90
C LEU A 16 -7.25 -3.89 5.01
N ASP A 17 -8.43 -3.61 5.57
CA ASP A 17 -9.69 -3.71 4.84
C ASP A 17 -9.72 -2.74 3.66
N HIS A 18 -9.27 -1.50 3.87
CA HIS A 18 -9.21 -0.48 2.82
C HIS A 18 -8.22 -0.84 1.70
N ALA A 19 -7.07 -1.43 2.05
CA ALA A 19 -6.10 -1.92 1.06
C ALA A 19 -6.68 -3.09 0.25
N VAL A 20 -7.39 -4.01 0.89
CA VAL A 20 -8.10 -5.11 0.23
C VAL A 20 -9.16 -4.58 -0.72
N GLU A 21 -9.98 -3.61 -0.29
CA GLU A 21 -10.99 -2.97 -1.13
C GLU A 21 -10.37 -2.30 -2.36
N MET A 22 -9.27 -1.56 -2.17
CA MET A 22 -8.56 -0.90 -3.28
C MET A 22 -7.92 -1.90 -4.25
N LEU A 23 -7.37 -3.01 -3.75
CA LEU A 23 -6.84 -4.08 -4.59
C LEU A 23 -7.95 -4.75 -5.40
N GLN A 24 -9.09 -5.05 -4.78
CA GLN A 24 -10.25 -5.62 -5.48
C GLN A 24 -10.80 -4.66 -6.54
N ALA A 25 -10.90 -3.36 -6.21
CA ALA A 25 -11.33 -2.34 -7.15
C ALA A 25 -10.37 -2.19 -8.35
N ALA A 26 -9.08 -2.50 -8.15
CA ALA A 26 -8.04 -2.51 -9.18
C ALA A 26 -7.86 -3.88 -9.86
N ASP A 27 -8.76 -4.84 -9.63
CA ASP A 27 -8.70 -6.20 -10.17
C ASP A 27 -7.36 -6.92 -9.86
N GLN A 28 -6.80 -6.64 -8.68
CA GLN A 28 -5.57 -7.25 -8.17
C GLN A 28 -5.88 -8.37 -7.17
N SER A 29 -4.90 -9.27 -6.99
CA SER A 29 -4.95 -10.26 -5.91
C SER A 29 -4.95 -9.54 -4.55
N THR A 30 -5.69 -10.09 -3.58
CA THR A 30 -5.74 -9.60 -2.20
C THR A 30 -4.98 -10.56 -1.27
N ASP A 31 -4.02 -11.31 -1.80
CA ASP A 31 -3.13 -12.11 -0.98
C ASP A 31 -2.21 -11.21 -0.14
N VAL A 32 -1.61 -11.80 0.90
CA VAL A 32 -0.73 -11.07 1.82
C VAL A 32 0.42 -10.39 1.08
N ALA A 33 0.95 -11.00 0.01
CA ALA A 33 2.04 -10.41 -0.75
C ALA A 33 1.59 -9.15 -1.51
N HIS A 34 0.40 -9.15 -2.12
CA HIS A 34 -0.18 -7.99 -2.78
C HIS A 34 -0.57 -6.92 -1.78
N ILE A 35 -1.13 -7.28 -0.63
CA ILE A 35 -1.43 -6.31 0.41
C ILE A 35 -0.14 -5.65 0.90
N GLU A 36 0.89 -6.42 1.25
CA GLU A 36 2.13 -5.89 1.84
C GLU A 36 3.01 -5.14 0.84
N ASN A 37 3.10 -5.64 -0.40
CA ASN A 37 4.02 -5.12 -1.42
C ASN A 37 3.35 -4.20 -2.46
N SER A 38 2.05 -3.93 -2.36
CA SER A 38 1.44 -2.87 -3.16
C SER A 38 1.71 -1.50 -2.58
N ARG A 39 1.81 -0.52 -3.46
CA ARG A 39 1.91 0.89 -3.13
C ARG A 39 0.55 1.54 -3.28
N PHE A 40 0.28 2.43 -2.34
CA PHE A 40 -0.95 3.20 -2.29
C PHE A 40 -0.63 4.69 -2.19
N ASP A 41 -1.32 5.49 -2.99
CA ASP A 41 -1.28 6.94 -2.91
C ASP A 41 -2.21 7.40 -1.78
N CYS A 42 -1.68 8.16 -0.82
CA CYS A 42 -2.50 8.77 0.22
C CYS A 42 -3.16 10.04 -0.34
N LEU A 43 -4.48 9.99 -0.52
CA LEU A 43 -5.29 11.06 -1.11
C LEU A 43 -5.66 12.16 -0.10
N GLY A 44 -5.54 11.88 1.20
CA GLY A 44 -6.05 12.74 2.29
C GLY A 44 -7.24 12.10 2.99
N ASP A 45 -7.64 12.63 4.16
CA ASP A 45 -8.80 12.15 4.93
C ASP A 45 -8.83 10.64 5.25
N ARG A 46 -7.65 10.01 5.37
CA ARG A 46 -7.44 8.55 5.55
C ARG A 46 -7.84 7.70 4.34
N ASP A 47 -8.03 8.32 3.19
CA ASP A 47 -8.28 7.60 1.95
C ASP A 47 -6.96 7.28 1.22
N ILE A 48 -6.96 6.10 0.58
CA ILE A 48 -5.82 5.58 -0.16
C ILE A 48 -6.30 5.07 -1.52
N ALA A 49 -5.48 5.23 -2.55
CA ALA A 49 -5.73 4.67 -3.87
C ALA A 49 -4.63 3.68 -4.24
N TYR A 50 -5.00 2.54 -4.81
CA TYR A 50 -4.01 1.60 -5.35
C TYR A 50 -3.21 2.28 -6.48
N ARG A 51 -1.89 2.18 -6.40
CA ARG A 51 -0.97 2.74 -7.37
C ARG A 51 -0.33 1.66 -8.24
N GLU A 52 0.37 0.72 -7.61
CA GLU A 52 1.06 -0.37 -8.29
C GLU A 52 1.45 -1.49 -7.33
N PHE A 53 1.70 -2.69 -7.85
CA PHE A 53 2.22 -3.83 -7.10
C PHE A 53 3.73 -3.99 -7.31
N CYS A 54 4.50 -3.99 -6.22
CA CYS A 54 5.94 -4.22 -6.26
C CYS A 54 6.25 -5.72 -6.19
N SER A 55 6.44 -6.36 -7.34
CA SER A 55 6.70 -7.81 -7.42
C SER A 55 7.97 -8.29 -6.70
N LYS A 56 8.95 -7.41 -6.49
CA LYS A 56 10.20 -7.70 -5.76
C LYS A 56 10.19 -7.25 -4.29
N GLY A 57 9.08 -6.70 -3.84
CA GLY A 57 8.93 -6.14 -2.50
C GLY A 57 8.89 -4.61 -2.50
N CYS A 58 8.32 -4.08 -1.42
CA CYS A 58 8.18 -2.64 -1.21
C CYS A 58 9.10 -2.19 -0.07
N GLY A 59 9.93 -1.18 -0.34
CA GLY A 59 10.95 -0.63 0.55
C GLY A 59 10.65 0.81 0.97
N GLY A 60 11.34 1.29 1.99
CA GLY A 60 11.10 2.62 2.57
C GLY A 60 10.21 2.62 3.82
N THR A 61 9.70 1.45 4.21
CA THR A 61 8.65 1.27 5.23
C THR A 61 8.96 1.79 6.64
N ASP A 62 10.20 2.20 6.88
CA ASP A 62 10.72 2.67 8.16
C ASP A 62 11.51 4.01 8.00
N SER A 63 11.26 4.77 6.93
CA SER A 63 11.81 6.11 6.68
C SER A 63 10.70 7.19 6.63
N GLU A 64 11.07 8.45 6.83
CA GLU A 64 10.21 9.60 6.50
C GLU A 64 10.08 9.82 4.99
N ASP A 65 10.92 9.15 4.20
CA ASP A 65 10.90 9.16 2.75
C ASP A 65 9.72 8.37 2.17
N PRO A 66 9.23 8.73 0.96
CA PRO A 66 8.19 7.97 0.29
C PRO A 66 8.64 6.54 -0.05
N ASP A 67 7.73 5.60 0.15
CA ASP A 67 7.96 4.19 -0.11
C ASP A 67 8.20 3.92 -1.61
N TYR A 68 9.06 2.96 -1.94
CA TYR A 68 9.50 2.62 -3.30
C TYR A 68 9.46 1.12 -3.58
N CYS A 69 9.32 0.72 -4.85
CA CYS A 69 9.45 -0.68 -5.26
C CYS A 69 10.93 -1.09 -5.41
N LEU A 70 11.26 -2.32 -5.03
CA LEU A 70 12.57 -2.95 -5.23
C LEU A 70 12.75 -3.57 -6.63
#